data_AF-A0A832DPZ2-F1
#
_entry.id   AF-A0A832DPZ2-F1
#
_cell.length_a   1.000
_cell.length_b   1.000
_cell.length_c   1.000
_cell.angle_alpha   90.00
_cell.angle_beta   90.00
_cell.angle_gamma   90.00
#
_symmetry.space_group_name_H-M   'P 1'
#
loop_
_entity.id
_entity.type
_entity.pdbx_description
1 polymer ?
#
loop_
_entity_poly.entity_id
_entity_poly.type
_entity_poly.pdbx_seq_one_letter_code
_entity_poly.pdbx_strand_id
1 'polypeptide(L)'
;MAPSKRLTTCSALVPLALVWAVALTWAGSASTQAFAQVQVQSLAAPDLFSPSAAETGLSGDLWKDASPGVVREALPKLAAKPLSPAAAGLARRVLATGAAAPAGIGDDPELGATRAMALIALGEARGADAVLDRVPGVAGSAELSLAAAEAALITGADDKACRIGETLSVERSSPYWLRLRAFCQALAGQNGAAQLTLTLAAQQTKDADYARLMNALLSGTPAGAANLKNGINYALSRKLGLDVSSAAAVATASPALKATFKPPEPAAPSDLTAGQASTLAALRAAKGLPAFTDAAKAALPTIAALARADAPLEDPVLLARAALAAGDLATAQTLRGKLTGDAIPGATTTDLALLDATLAAAEGRKDSQILDGLIERGVQGGAKSPAQPAAMILAAFGAPMGPDARAAFAMFDPGKPAAMAGRLIVLDDAAAAGRQGETALLALSIAADAGPAGPGPVDRARLVRALLKAGLDADARAFAVEGLLALQVK
;
A
#
# COMPACT_ATOMS: atom_id res chain seq x y z
N MET A 1 67.55 -47.46 1.16
CA MET A 1 66.94 -48.31 0.13
C MET A 1 66.49 -47.44 -1.04
N ALA A 2 67.24 -47.47 -2.15
CA ALA A 2 66.73 -47.15 -3.48
C ALA A 2 66.06 -48.41 -4.06
N PRO A 3 65.22 -48.37 -5.14
CA PRO A 3 65.64 -48.01 -6.52
C PRO A 3 64.60 -47.08 -7.23
N SER A 4 64.90 -46.18 -8.18
CA SER A 4 65.66 -46.18 -9.45
C SER A 4 65.00 -46.91 -10.63
N LYS A 5 64.46 -46.14 -11.60
CA LYS A 5 64.34 -46.45 -13.04
C LYS A 5 64.46 -45.11 -13.82
N ARG A 6 65.62 -44.83 -14.43
CA ARG A 6 66.00 -44.95 -15.87
C ARG A 6 65.20 -44.00 -16.80
N LEU A 7 65.79 -42.89 -17.25
CA LEU A 7 66.69 -42.70 -18.41
C LEU A 7 65.97 -42.81 -19.77
N THR A 8 65.87 -41.70 -20.51
CA THR A 8 66.40 -41.64 -21.89
C THR A 8 66.55 -40.21 -22.40
N THR A 9 67.76 -39.96 -22.87
CA THR A 9 68.36 -38.81 -23.54
C THR A 9 68.07 -38.80 -25.05
N CYS A 10 68.03 -37.62 -25.67
CA CYS A 10 68.63 -37.35 -27.00
C CYS A 10 68.65 -35.82 -27.21
N SER A 11 69.81 -35.16 -27.12
CA SER A 11 70.72 -34.84 -28.24
C SER A 11 70.38 -33.46 -28.84
N ALA A 12 71.13 -32.40 -28.47
CA ALA A 12 72.39 -31.95 -29.09
C ALA A 12 72.10 -31.14 -30.38
N LEU A 13 72.17 -29.80 -30.31
CA LEU A 13 73.34 -28.91 -30.46
C LEU A 13 73.50 -28.41 -31.91
N VAL A 14 74.20 -27.26 -32.02
CA VAL A 14 74.92 -26.71 -33.21
C VAL A 14 74.20 -25.53 -33.92
N PRO A 15 74.92 -24.47 -34.36
CA PRO A 15 75.00 -23.15 -33.70
C PRO A 15 74.59 -22.05 -34.71
N LEU A 16 74.83 -20.74 -34.52
CA LEU A 16 75.94 -19.98 -35.13
C LEU A 16 75.51 -18.50 -34.98
N ALA A 17 76.10 -17.73 -34.07
CA ALA A 17 77.11 -16.72 -34.35
C ALA A 17 76.85 -15.79 -35.56
N LEU A 18 76.59 -14.53 -35.19
CA LEU A 18 77.15 -13.28 -35.72
C LEU A 18 76.71 -12.75 -37.11
N VAL A 19 76.05 -11.58 -37.01
CA VAL A 19 76.49 -10.28 -37.54
C VAL A 19 75.91 -9.76 -38.87
N TRP A 20 75.16 -8.67 -38.66
CA TRP A 20 74.97 -7.45 -39.47
C TRP A 20 74.09 -7.52 -40.72
N ALA A 21 72.99 -6.77 -40.68
CA ALA A 21 72.88 -5.53 -41.43
C ALA A 21 71.58 -4.80 -41.08
N VAL A 22 71.70 -3.48 -40.95
CA VAL A 22 70.62 -2.52 -40.77
C VAL A 22 69.70 -2.54 -41.99
N ALA A 23 68.40 -2.72 -41.78
CA ALA A 23 67.36 -2.36 -42.74
C ALA A 23 66.21 -1.70 -41.98
N LEU A 24 65.90 -0.45 -42.32
CA LEU A 24 64.72 0.26 -41.87
C LEU A 24 63.47 -0.54 -42.26
N THR A 25 62.72 -1.03 -41.28
CA THR A 25 61.34 -1.46 -41.45
C THR A 25 60.50 -0.99 -40.27
N TRP A 26 59.31 -0.50 -40.59
CA TRP A 26 58.37 0.12 -39.68
C TRP A 26 58.03 -0.80 -38.51
N ALA A 27 58.15 -0.28 -37.29
CA ALA A 27 57.58 -0.92 -36.11
C ALA A 27 56.06 -0.90 -36.21
N GLY A 28 55.49 -1.93 -36.85
CA GLY A 28 54.11 -2.31 -36.64
C GLY A 28 53.99 -2.82 -35.21
N SER A 29 53.57 -1.94 -34.30
CA SER A 29 53.12 -2.33 -32.96
C SER A 29 51.91 -3.24 -33.12
N ALA A 30 52.13 -4.54 -33.22
CA ALA A 30 51.10 -5.54 -33.03
C ALA A 30 50.75 -5.54 -31.54
N SER A 31 49.92 -4.57 -31.13
CA SER A 31 49.19 -4.64 -29.88
C SER A 31 48.27 -5.86 -29.95
N THR A 32 48.72 -6.96 -29.35
CA THR A 32 47.87 -8.08 -28.96
C THR A 32 46.78 -7.51 -28.07
N GLN A 33 45.60 -7.28 -28.65
CA GLN A 33 44.41 -6.94 -27.89
C GLN A 33 44.11 -8.12 -26.97
N ALA A 34 44.45 -7.96 -25.69
CA ALA A 34 43.88 -8.77 -24.63
C ALA A 34 42.38 -8.45 -24.61
N PHE A 35 41.59 -9.27 -25.30
CA PHE A 35 40.15 -9.28 -25.12
C PHE A 35 39.90 -9.69 -23.66
N ALA A 36 39.67 -8.69 -22.80
CA ALA A 36 39.08 -8.91 -21.50
C ALA A 36 37.78 -9.70 -21.75
N GLN A 37 37.76 -10.95 -21.32
CA GLN A 37 36.55 -11.74 -21.36
C GLN A 37 35.53 -11.02 -20.47
N VAL A 38 34.54 -10.39 -21.09
CA VAL A 38 33.34 -9.91 -20.39
C VAL A 38 32.64 -11.16 -19.91
N GLN A 39 32.96 -11.57 -18.69
CA GLN A 39 32.33 -12.69 -18.04
C GLN A 39 30.92 -12.23 -17.66
N VAL A 40 29.96 -12.50 -18.54
CA VAL A 40 28.54 -12.30 -18.27
C VAL A 40 28.19 -13.27 -17.15
N GLN A 41 28.29 -12.80 -15.90
CA GLN A 41 27.66 -13.49 -14.80
C GLN A 41 26.17 -13.51 -15.12
N SER A 42 25.65 -14.71 -15.36
CA SER A 42 24.22 -14.97 -15.40
C SER A 42 23.64 -14.43 -14.10
N LEU A 43 22.99 -13.26 -14.17
CA LEU A 43 22.19 -12.74 -13.06
C LEU A 43 21.17 -13.82 -12.70
N ALA A 44 21.12 -14.19 -11.42
CA ALA A 44 20.07 -15.06 -10.93
C ALA A 44 18.71 -14.47 -11.30
N ALA A 45 17.73 -15.32 -11.59
CA ALA A 45 16.38 -14.85 -11.86
C ALA A 45 15.92 -13.96 -10.69
N PRO A 46 15.29 -12.80 -10.96
CA PRO A 46 14.74 -11.96 -9.90
C PRO A 46 13.75 -12.76 -9.06
N ASP A 47 13.85 -12.63 -7.75
CA ASP A 47 12.92 -13.28 -6.82
C ASP A 47 11.51 -12.68 -6.90
N LEU A 48 10.51 -13.29 -6.25
CA LEU A 48 9.10 -12.90 -6.32
C LEU A 48 8.79 -11.48 -5.77
N PHE A 49 9.70 -10.87 -5.02
CA PHE A 49 9.59 -9.52 -4.47
C PHE A 49 10.38 -8.48 -5.27
N SER A 50 11.36 -8.91 -6.05
CA SER A 50 12.21 -8.03 -6.87
C SER A 50 11.43 -7.22 -7.93
N PRO A 51 10.42 -7.76 -8.65
CA PRO A 51 9.61 -6.97 -9.55
C PRO A 51 8.81 -5.89 -8.82
N SER A 52 8.96 -4.63 -9.25
CA SER A 52 8.13 -3.52 -8.81
C SER A 52 6.74 -3.56 -9.43
N ALA A 53 5.74 -3.19 -8.62
CA ALA A 53 4.36 -3.01 -9.05
C ALA A 53 4.07 -1.53 -9.39
N ALA A 54 4.79 -0.60 -8.77
CA ALA A 54 4.71 0.84 -9.02
C ALA A 54 6.02 1.55 -8.63
N GLU A 55 6.16 2.80 -9.03
CA GLU A 55 7.19 3.69 -8.49
C GLU A 55 6.74 4.25 -7.14
N THR A 56 7.56 4.02 -6.11
CA THR A 56 7.19 4.28 -4.72
C THR A 56 8.10 5.29 -4.01
N GLY A 57 9.26 5.60 -4.59
CA GLY A 57 10.29 6.40 -3.96
C GLY A 57 10.99 5.72 -2.77
N LEU A 58 10.70 4.45 -2.49
CA LEU A 58 11.44 3.64 -1.51
C LEU A 58 12.71 3.06 -2.14
N SER A 59 13.72 2.81 -1.30
CA SER A 59 15.00 2.23 -1.73
C SER A 59 14.83 0.79 -2.25
N GLY A 60 15.64 0.39 -3.23
CA GLY A 60 15.77 -1.02 -3.64
C GLY A 60 16.33 -1.93 -2.55
N ASP A 61 16.95 -1.35 -1.51
CA ASP A 61 17.43 -2.05 -0.31
C ASP A 61 16.36 -2.15 0.79
N LEU A 62 15.08 -1.95 0.46
CA LEU A 62 13.97 -1.90 1.43
C LEU A 62 14.00 -3.06 2.44
N TRP A 63 14.29 -4.27 1.95
CA TRP A 63 14.27 -5.50 2.73
C TRP A 63 15.62 -5.92 3.30
N LYS A 64 16.64 -5.07 3.16
CA LYS A 64 17.97 -5.33 3.69
C LYS A 64 17.90 -5.55 5.20
N ASP A 65 18.50 -6.66 5.64
CA ASP A 65 18.56 -7.12 7.02
C ASP A 65 17.19 -7.39 7.70
N ALA A 66 16.08 -7.36 6.95
CA ALA A 66 14.75 -7.62 7.50
C ALA A 66 14.57 -9.09 7.90
N SER A 67 13.94 -9.36 9.05
CA SER A 67 13.68 -10.72 9.50
C SER A 67 12.67 -11.44 8.59
N PRO A 68 13.01 -12.61 8.03
CA PRO A 68 12.05 -13.45 7.32
C PRO A 68 10.83 -13.82 8.18
N GLY A 69 11.00 -13.95 9.50
CA GLY A 69 9.92 -14.26 10.43
C GLY A 69 8.89 -13.14 10.53
N VAL A 70 9.36 -11.88 10.52
CA VAL A 70 8.46 -10.71 10.52
C VAL A 70 7.65 -10.64 9.23
N VAL A 71 8.28 -10.94 8.08
CA VAL A 71 7.56 -10.99 6.79
C VAL A 71 6.44 -12.02 6.82
N ARG A 72 6.73 -13.25 7.27
CA ARG A 72 5.73 -14.34 7.34
C ARG A 72 4.59 -14.02 8.31
N GLU A 73 4.84 -13.33 9.41
CA GLU A 73 3.78 -12.94 10.35
C GLU A 73 2.94 -11.76 9.83
N ALA A 74 3.58 -10.73 9.28
CA ALA A 74 2.91 -9.47 8.96
C ALA A 74 2.16 -9.50 7.62
N LEU A 75 2.75 -10.12 6.59
CA LEU A 75 2.22 -10.05 5.22
C LEU A 75 0.79 -10.60 5.08
N PRO A 76 0.41 -11.76 5.66
CA PRO A 76 -0.96 -12.28 5.56
C PRO A 76 -2.02 -11.36 6.20
N LYS A 77 -1.63 -10.53 7.17
CA LYS A 77 -2.57 -9.62 7.86
C LYS A 77 -3.01 -8.45 6.99
N LEU A 78 -2.23 -8.07 5.97
CA LEU A 78 -2.47 -6.87 5.16
C LEU A 78 -3.68 -6.98 4.24
N ALA A 79 -4.08 -8.21 3.88
CA ALA A 79 -5.27 -8.48 3.07
C ALA A 79 -6.44 -9.06 3.87
N ALA A 80 -6.23 -9.43 5.14
CA ALA A 80 -7.22 -10.17 5.93
C ALA A 80 -8.41 -9.30 6.38
N LYS A 81 -8.16 -8.02 6.67
CA LYS A 81 -9.16 -7.06 7.14
C LYS A 81 -8.89 -5.67 6.54
N PRO A 82 -9.91 -4.80 6.44
CA PRO A 82 -9.70 -3.42 6.05
C PRO A 82 -8.69 -2.71 6.99
N LEU A 83 -7.71 -2.05 6.39
CA LEU A 83 -6.73 -1.21 7.08
C LEU A 83 -7.25 0.23 7.19
N SER A 84 -6.72 1.00 8.13
CA SER A 84 -6.93 2.46 8.15
C SER A 84 -6.29 3.11 6.91
N PRO A 85 -6.75 4.28 6.45
CA PRO A 85 -6.19 4.96 5.28
C PRO A 85 -4.65 5.11 5.28
N ALA A 86 -4.05 5.51 6.41
CA ALA A 86 -2.60 5.65 6.54
C ALA A 86 -1.87 4.30 6.45
N ALA A 87 -2.41 3.26 7.09
CA ALA A 87 -1.87 1.91 7.02
C ALA A 87 -2.02 1.30 5.61
N ALA A 88 -3.14 1.52 4.94
CA ALA A 88 -3.33 1.10 3.55
C ALA A 88 -2.36 1.81 2.59
N GLY A 89 -2.09 3.11 2.80
CA GLY A 89 -1.09 3.87 2.05
C GLY A 89 0.33 3.32 2.24
N LEU A 90 0.75 3.08 3.48
CA LEU A 90 2.03 2.48 3.80
C LEU A 90 2.15 1.06 3.21
N ALA A 91 1.13 0.21 3.39
CA ALA A 91 1.12 -1.15 2.87
C ALA A 91 1.26 -1.17 1.35
N ARG A 92 0.52 -0.31 0.66
CA ARG A 92 0.60 -0.18 -0.80
C ARG A 92 2.01 0.22 -1.23
N ARG A 93 2.59 1.25 -0.59
CA ARG A 93 3.93 1.74 -0.97
C ARG A 93 5.01 0.68 -0.70
N VAL A 94 4.95 0.00 0.44
CA VAL A 94 5.91 -1.06 0.81
C VAL A 94 5.80 -2.26 -0.14
N LEU A 95 4.59 -2.78 -0.35
CA LEU A 95 4.38 -3.97 -1.16
C LEU A 95 4.62 -3.73 -2.66
N ALA A 96 4.35 -2.51 -3.15
CA ALA A 96 4.54 -2.17 -4.55
C ALA A 96 6.02 -1.93 -4.91
N THR A 97 6.88 -1.72 -3.91
CA THR A 97 8.31 -1.54 -4.12
C THR A 97 8.94 -2.85 -4.56
N GLY A 98 9.70 -2.80 -5.66
CA GLY A 98 10.54 -3.92 -6.09
C GLY A 98 11.86 -3.89 -5.34
N ALA A 99 12.13 -4.91 -4.54
CA ALA A 99 13.35 -5.02 -3.75
C ALA A 99 13.64 -6.51 -3.48
N ALA A 100 14.92 -6.88 -3.44
CA ALA A 100 15.31 -8.26 -3.19
C ALA A 100 14.78 -8.73 -1.83
N ALA A 101 14.00 -9.81 -1.80
CA ALA A 101 13.42 -10.30 -0.55
C ALA A 101 14.49 -10.82 0.43
N PRO A 102 14.16 -10.88 1.75
CA PRO A 102 15.00 -11.57 2.72
C PRO A 102 15.18 -13.05 2.34
N ALA A 103 16.27 -13.65 2.82
CA ALA A 103 16.59 -15.05 2.52
C ALA A 103 15.41 -15.99 2.86
N GLY A 104 15.04 -16.84 1.89
CA GLY A 104 13.93 -17.80 2.04
C GLY A 104 12.53 -17.20 1.98
N ILE A 105 12.39 -15.94 1.54
CA ILE A 105 11.09 -15.29 1.25
C ILE A 105 10.88 -15.17 -0.26
N GLY A 106 11.92 -14.76 -1.00
CA GLY A 106 11.82 -14.46 -2.42
C GLY A 106 11.48 -15.64 -3.33
N ASP A 107 11.79 -16.86 -2.90
CA ASP A 107 11.54 -18.09 -3.68
C ASP A 107 10.23 -18.80 -3.28
N ASP A 108 9.50 -18.26 -2.30
CA ASP A 108 8.28 -18.87 -1.74
C ASP A 108 7.03 -18.43 -2.54
N PRO A 109 6.40 -19.33 -3.32
CA PRO A 109 5.23 -18.99 -4.13
C PRO A 109 4.04 -18.53 -3.31
N GLU A 110 3.86 -19.05 -2.09
CA GLU A 110 2.75 -18.68 -1.21
C GLU A 110 2.92 -17.24 -0.72
N LEU A 111 4.13 -16.83 -0.35
CA LEU A 111 4.41 -15.45 0.05
C LEU A 111 4.35 -14.48 -1.13
N GLY A 112 4.84 -14.89 -2.31
CA GLY A 112 4.69 -14.12 -3.54
C GLY A 112 3.22 -13.90 -3.92
N ALA A 113 2.39 -14.94 -3.80
CA ALA A 113 0.95 -14.84 -4.01
C ALA A 113 0.28 -13.96 -2.94
N THR A 114 0.70 -14.08 -1.68
CA THR A 114 0.17 -13.24 -0.58
C THR A 114 0.48 -11.76 -0.83
N ARG A 115 1.71 -11.43 -1.28
CA ARG A 115 2.08 -10.06 -1.70
C ARG A 115 1.16 -9.57 -2.83
N ALA A 116 0.97 -10.37 -3.86
CA ALA A 116 0.14 -10.00 -5.01
C ALA A 116 -1.34 -9.81 -4.61
N MET A 117 -1.90 -10.70 -3.80
CA MET A 117 -3.27 -10.58 -3.29
C MET A 117 -3.45 -9.38 -2.37
N ALA A 118 -2.44 -9.06 -1.54
CA ALA A 118 -2.46 -7.84 -0.74
C ALA A 118 -2.43 -6.58 -1.62
N LEU A 119 -1.60 -6.54 -2.67
CA LEU A 119 -1.62 -5.45 -3.66
C LEU A 119 -3.00 -5.30 -4.31
N ILE A 120 -3.60 -6.41 -4.76
CA ILE A 120 -4.96 -6.41 -5.33
C ILE A 120 -5.96 -5.85 -4.32
N ALA A 121 -5.96 -6.34 -3.07
CA ALA A 121 -6.86 -5.88 -2.02
C ALA A 121 -6.68 -4.37 -1.69
N LEU A 122 -5.48 -3.84 -1.87
CA LEU A 122 -5.15 -2.42 -1.69
C LEU A 122 -5.47 -1.56 -2.92
N GLY A 123 -6.02 -2.14 -3.99
CA GLY A 123 -6.42 -1.43 -5.20
C GLY A 123 -5.34 -1.38 -6.29
N GLU A 124 -4.22 -2.10 -6.13
CA GLU A 124 -3.10 -2.16 -7.08
C GLU A 124 -3.17 -3.38 -7.99
N ALA A 125 -4.37 -3.73 -8.47
CA ALA A 125 -4.56 -4.89 -9.36
C ALA A 125 -3.71 -4.78 -10.64
N ARG A 126 -3.57 -3.58 -11.21
CA ARG A 126 -2.72 -3.35 -12.38
C ARG A 126 -1.24 -3.58 -12.08
N GLY A 127 -0.76 -3.11 -10.93
CA GLY A 127 0.61 -3.31 -10.49
C GLY A 127 0.90 -4.79 -10.20
N ALA A 128 -0.03 -5.48 -9.54
CA ALA A 128 0.05 -6.92 -9.29
C ALA A 128 0.10 -7.73 -10.59
N ASP A 129 -0.75 -7.40 -11.57
CA ASP A 129 -0.77 -8.02 -12.89
C ASP A 129 0.59 -7.86 -13.60
N ALA A 130 1.14 -6.65 -13.59
CA ALA A 130 2.44 -6.35 -14.18
C ALA A 130 3.60 -7.09 -13.49
N VAL A 131 3.52 -7.32 -12.17
CA VAL A 131 4.51 -8.12 -11.43
C VAL A 131 4.42 -9.58 -11.84
N LEU A 132 3.21 -10.15 -11.82
CA LEU A 132 3.00 -11.58 -12.08
C LEU A 132 3.33 -11.99 -13.52
N ASP A 133 3.24 -11.07 -14.48
CA ASP A 133 3.70 -11.31 -15.86
C ASP A 133 5.21 -11.55 -16.00
N ARG A 134 6.00 -11.08 -15.01
CA ARG A 134 7.46 -11.24 -14.99
C ARG A 134 7.92 -12.39 -14.10
N VAL A 135 7.00 -13.00 -13.35
CA VAL A 135 7.30 -14.09 -12.43
C VAL A 135 7.32 -15.43 -13.19
N PRO A 136 8.43 -16.18 -13.14
CA PRO A 136 8.45 -17.54 -13.69
C PRO A 136 7.62 -18.49 -12.81
N GLY A 137 7.11 -19.57 -13.41
CA GLY A 137 6.49 -20.66 -12.64
C GLY A 137 5.06 -20.39 -12.12
N VAL A 138 4.40 -19.30 -12.54
CA VAL A 138 3.00 -19.00 -12.15
C VAL A 138 2.08 -20.20 -12.36
N ALA A 139 2.15 -20.86 -13.52
CA ALA A 139 1.31 -22.03 -13.84
C ALA A 139 1.52 -23.24 -12.93
N GLY A 140 2.67 -23.31 -12.24
CA GLY A 140 3.02 -24.38 -11.29
C GLY A 140 2.56 -24.13 -9.85
N SER A 141 2.03 -22.94 -9.53
CA SER A 141 1.47 -22.59 -8.22
C SER A 141 0.02 -22.13 -8.37
N ALA A 142 -0.88 -22.79 -7.63
CA ALA A 142 -2.29 -22.46 -7.64
C ALA A 142 -2.54 -21.05 -7.08
N GLU A 143 -1.75 -20.63 -6.09
CA GLU A 143 -1.85 -19.35 -5.40
C GLU A 143 -1.39 -18.20 -6.28
N LEU A 144 -0.22 -18.32 -6.93
CA LEU A 144 0.27 -17.32 -7.89
C LEU A 144 -0.68 -17.20 -9.08
N SER A 145 -1.16 -18.33 -9.61
CA SER A 145 -2.14 -18.35 -10.69
C SER A 145 -3.45 -17.67 -10.27
N LEU A 146 -3.93 -17.89 -9.04
CA LEU A 146 -5.16 -17.27 -8.55
C LEU A 146 -4.99 -15.74 -8.48
N ALA A 147 -3.86 -15.27 -7.93
CA ALA A 147 -3.57 -13.84 -7.89
C ALA A 147 -3.51 -13.22 -9.30
N ALA A 148 -2.89 -13.92 -10.26
CA ALA A 148 -2.79 -13.46 -11.64
C ALA A 148 -4.17 -13.41 -12.32
N ALA A 149 -5.00 -14.42 -12.10
CA ALA A 149 -6.35 -14.48 -12.66
C ALA A 149 -7.25 -13.38 -12.06
N GLU A 150 -7.21 -13.15 -10.75
CA GLU A 150 -7.96 -12.06 -10.12
C GLU A 150 -7.52 -10.68 -10.62
N ALA A 151 -6.20 -10.44 -10.70
CA ALA A 151 -5.67 -9.19 -11.25
C ALA A 151 -6.13 -8.96 -12.69
N ALA A 152 -6.08 -9.99 -13.54
CA ALA A 152 -6.56 -9.94 -14.91
C ALA A 152 -8.07 -9.64 -15.00
N LEU A 153 -8.91 -10.31 -14.21
CA LEU A 153 -10.36 -10.09 -14.22
C LEU A 153 -10.75 -8.68 -13.73
N ILE A 154 -10.07 -8.18 -12.70
CA ILE A 154 -10.28 -6.83 -12.16
C ILE A 154 -9.85 -5.75 -13.17
N THR A 155 -8.77 -5.99 -13.91
CA THR A 155 -8.26 -5.06 -14.93
C THR A 155 -8.96 -5.17 -16.29
N GLY A 156 -9.88 -6.13 -16.44
CA GLY A 156 -10.65 -6.31 -17.67
C GLY A 156 -10.05 -7.30 -18.68
N ALA A 157 -8.93 -7.92 -18.36
CA ALA A 157 -8.22 -8.88 -19.21
C ALA A 157 -8.78 -10.31 -19.08
N ASP A 158 -10.07 -10.49 -19.40
CA ASP A 158 -10.79 -11.77 -19.22
C ASP A 158 -10.11 -12.94 -19.96
N ASP A 159 -9.64 -12.71 -21.19
CA ASP A 159 -8.94 -13.74 -21.99
C ASP A 159 -7.63 -14.20 -21.34
N LYS A 160 -6.94 -13.28 -20.65
CA LYS A 160 -5.72 -13.59 -19.90
C LYS A 160 -6.05 -14.48 -18.70
N ALA A 161 -7.09 -14.15 -17.95
CA ALA A 161 -7.56 -14.98 -16.85
C ALA A 161 -7.92 -16.40 -17.32
N CYS A 162 -8.59 -16.53 -18.46
CA CYS A 162 -8.91 -17.83 -19.04
C CYS A 162 -7.66 -18.65 -19.42
N ARG A 163 -6.67 -18.02 -20.08
CA ARG A 163 -5.38 -18.67 -20.38
C ARG A 163 -4.63 -19.12 -19.13
N ILE A 164 -4.70 -18.36 -18.02
CA ILE A 164 -4.10 -18.77 -16.75
C ILE A 164 -4.75 -20.07 -16.24
N GLY A 165 -6.08 -20.16 -16.25
CA GLY A 165 -6.78 -21.40 -15.88
C GLY A 165 -6.48 -22.60 -16.80
N GLU A 166 -6.30 -22.35 -18.11
CA GLU A 166 -5.93 -23.38 -19.09
C GLU A 166 -4.49 -23.88 -18.97
N THR A 167 -3.57 -23.04 -18.50
CA THR A 167 -2.15 -23.39 -18.35
C THR A 167 -1.80 -23.92 -16.97
N LEU A 168 -2.61 -23.63 -15.94
CA LEU A 168 -2.45 -24.14 -14.58
C LEU A 168 -2.24 -25.67 -14.56
N SER A 169 -1.15 -26.15 -13.95
CA SER A 169 -0.83 -27.57 -13.92
C SER A 169 -1.23 -28.28 -12.62
N VAL A 170 -1.58 -27.53 -11.57
CA VAL A 170 -1.88 -28.03 -10.22
C VAL A 170 -3.27 -27.60 -9.75
N GLU A 171 -3.90 -28.34 -8.84
CA GLU A 171 -5.14 -27.95 -8.16
C GLU A 171 -6.32 -27.48 -9.04
N ARG A 172 -6.37 -27.93 -10.30
CA ARG A 172 -7.33 -27.47 -11.32
C ARG A 172 -8.81 -27.71 -10.96
N SER A 173 -9.03 -28.61 -10.00
CA SER A 173 -10.35 -29.00 -9.49
C SER A 173 -10.77 -28.24 -8.24
N SER A 174 -10.01 -27.23 -7.78
CA SER A 174 -10.44 -26.39 -6.65
C SER A 174 -11.67 -25.54 -7.01
N PRO A 175 -12.46 -25.09 -6.01
CA PRO A 175 -13.70 -24.35 -6.27
C PRO A 175 -13.49 -23.06 -7.08
N TYR A 176 -12.35 -22.40 -6.94
CA TYR A 176 -12.03 -21.21 -7.72
C TYR A 176 -11.85 -21.55 -9.21
N TRP A 177 -11.00 -22.53 -9.51
CA TRP A 177 -10.66 -22.90 -10.88
C TRP A 177 -11.83 -23.53 -11.64
N LEU A 178 -12.72 -24.24 -10.94
CA LEU A 178 -13.97 -24.71 -11.54
C LEU A 178 -14.89 -23.55 -11.95
N ARG A 179 -15.03 -22.52 -11.10
CA ARG A 179 -15.81 -21.32 -11.44
C ARG A 179 -15.19 -20.58 -12.62
N LEU A 180 -13.89 -20.32 -12.59
CA LEU A 180 -13.22 -19.65 -13.71
C LEU A 180 -13.36 -20.43 -15.02
N ARG A 181 -13.20 -21.75 -14.99
CA ARG A 181 -13.35 -22.62 -16.17
C ARG A 181 -14.77 -22.59 -16.73
N ALA A 182 -15.80 -22.66 -15.89
CA ALA A 182 -17.19 -22.56 -16.36
C ALA A 182 -17.46 -21.20 -17.01
N PHE A 183 -16.96 -20.10 -16.43
CA PHE A 183 -17.02 -18.77 -17.04
C PHE A 183 -16.33 -18.72 -18.41
N CYS A 184 -15.10 -19.23 -18.52
CA CYS A 184 -14.34 -19.24 -19.76
C CYS A 184 -14.98 -20.12 -20.85
N GLN A 185 -15.56 -21.27 -20.48
CA GLN A 185 -16.35 -22.10 -21.39
C GLN A 185 -17.58 -21.35 -21.92
N ALA A 186 -18.26 -20.58 -21.08
CA ALA A 186 -19.40 -19.76 -21.51
C ALA A 186 -18.95 -18.64 -22.48
N LEU A 187 -17.81 -17.99 -22.22
CA LEU A 187 -17.21 -17.02 -23.15
C LEU A 187 -16.86 -17.64 -24.51
N ALA A 188 -16.41 -18.89 -24.52
CA ALA A 188 -16.12 -19.64 -25.73
C ALA A 188 -17.37 -20.22 -26.43
N GLY A 189 -18.59 -19.93 -25.95
CA GLY A 189 -19.84 -20.45 -26.49
C GLY A 189 -20.10 -21.93 -26.19
N GLN A 190 -19.30 -22.55 -25.32
CA GLN A 190 -19.41 -23.97 -24.94
C GLN A 190 -20.43 -24.18 -23.82
N ASN A 191 -21.68 -23.75 -24.02
CA ASN A 191 -22.70 -23.65 -22.96
C ASN A 191 -22.97 -24.99 -22.24
N GLY A 192 -22.98 -26.11 -22.98
CA GLY A 192 -23.16 -27.44 -22.37
C GLY A 192 -22.02 -27.84 -21.42
N ALA A 193 -20.77 -27.56 -21.83
CA ALA A 193 -19.61 -27.81 -20.98
C ALA A 193 -19.59 -26.87 -19.77
N ALA A 194 -19.91 -25.59 -19.99
CA ALA A 194 -20.02 -24.59 -18.94
C ALA A 194 -21.05 -24.97 -17.87
N GLN A 195 -22.23 -25.47 -18.28
CA GLN A 195 -23.28 -25.91 -17.35
C GLN A 195 -22.84 -27.11 -16.49
N LEU A 196 -22.15 -28.08 -17.09
CA LEU A 196 -21.60 -29.23 -16.36
C LEU A 196 -20.54 -28.79 -15.33
N THR A 197 -19.60 -27.94 -15.75
CA THR A 197 -18.56 -27.40 -14.85
C THR A 197 -19.17 -26.54 -13.74
N LEU A 198 -20.19 -25.73 -14.05
CA LEU A 198 -20.94 -24.96 -13.05
C LEU A 198 -21.58 -25.86 -11.99
N THR A 199 -22.17 -26.98 -12.43
CA THR A 199 -22.79 -27.96 -11.53
C THR A 199 -21.74 -28.60 -10.61
N LEU A 200 -20.58 -28.96 -11.17
CA LEU A 200 -19.46 -29.47 -10.39
C LEU A 200 -18.92 -28.43 -9.38
N ALA A 201 -18.79 -27.17 -9.78
CA ALA A 201 -18.39 -26.08 -8.88
C ALA A 201 -19.37 -25.93 -7.71
N ALA A 202 -20.67 -25.97 -7.98
CA ALA A 202 -21.73 -25.84 -6.98
C ALA A 202 -21.77 -27.01 -5.97
N GLN A 203 -21.33 -28.20 -6.37
CA GLN A 203 -21.19 -29.35 -5.46
C GLN A 203 -20.06 -29.15 -4.44
N GLN A 204 -19.00 -28.41 -4.79
CA GLN A 204 -17.89 -28.17 -3.87
C GLN A 204 -18.12 -26.96 -2.97
N THR A 205 -18.70 -25.88 -3.49
CA THR A 205 -18.94 -24.66 -2.70
C THR A 205 -20.19 -23.96 -3.19
N LYS A 206 -21.08 -23.62 -2.25
CA LYS A 206 -22.27 -22.85 -2.53
C LYS A 206 -21.92 -21.38 -2.73
N ASP A 207 -22.10 -20.88 -3.95
CA ASP A 207 -21.97 -19.47 -4.30
C ASP A 207 -23.19 -19.03 -5.13
N ALA A 208 -24.20 -18.51 -4.44
CA ALA A 208 -25.48 -18.15 -5.06
C ALA A 208 -25.35 -16.94 -6.01
N ASP A 209 -24.43 -16.01 -5.71
CA ASP A 209 -24.19 -14.84 -6.53
C ASP A 209 -23.55 -15.25 -7.87
N TYR A 210 -22.51 -16.08 -7.81
CA TYR A 210 -21.88 -16.63 -9.00
C TYR A 210 -22.85 -17.49 -9.82
N ALA A 211 -23.58 -18.40 -9.16
CA ALA A 211 -24.54 -19.27 -9.84
C ALA A 211 -25.65 -18.48 -10.55
N ARG A 212 -26.19 -17.43 -9.91
CA ARG A 212 -27.17 -16.52 -10.54
C ARG A 212 -26.62 -15.89 -11.81
N LEU A 213 -25.43 -15.28 -11.74
CA LEU A 213 -24.82 -14.61 -12.88
C LEU A 213 -24.47 -15.58 -14.02
N MET A 214 -23.91 -16.75 -13.69
CA MET A 214 -23.62 -17.78 -14.70
C MET A 214 -24.88 -18.33 -15.37
N ASN A 215 -25.93 -18.62 -14.61
CA ASN A 215 -27.19 -19.11 -15.19
C ASN A 215 -27.82 -18.05 -16.11
N ALA A 216 -27.74 -16.77 -15.74
CA ALA A 216 -28.17 -15.67 -16.59
C ALA A 216 -27.36 -15.60 -17.89
N LEU A 217 -26.03 -15.78 -17.81
CA LEU A 217 -25.16 -15.79 -18.98
C LEU A 217 -25.44 -16.98 -19.91
N LEU A 218 -25.67 -18.17 -19.35
CA LEU A 218 -25.90 -19.40 -20.12
C LEU A 218 -27.31 -19.48 -20.72
N SER A 219 -28.32 -18.99 -20.00
CA SER A 219 -29.73 -19.10 -20.39
C SER A 219 -30.32 -17.82 -20.99
N GLY A 220 -29.60 -16.69 -20.95
CA GLY A 220 -30.09 -15.39 -21.39
C GLY A 220 -31.20 -14.79 -20.50
N THR A 221 -31.35 -15.28 -19.27
CA THR A 221 -32.36 -14.77 -18.32
C THR A 221 -31.91 -13.48 -17.64
N PRO A 222 -32.83 -12.64 -17.14
CA PRO A 222 -32.44 -11.42 -16.41
C PRO A 222 -31.58 -11.74 -15.19
N ALA A 223 -30.36 -11.21 -15.16
CA ALA A 223 -29.42 -11.46 -14.08
C ALA A 223 -29.75 -10.67 -12.80
N GLY A 224 -30.47 -9.54 -12.90
CA GLY A 224 -30.69 -8.61 -11.79
C GLY A 224 -29.48 -7.69 -11.57
N ALA A 225 -29.17 -7.36 -10.31
CA ALA A 225 -28.11 -6.41 -9.98
C ALA A 225 -26.70 -6.96 -10.22
N ALA A 226 -25.77 -6.05 -10.58
CA ALA A 226 -24.34 -6.33 -10.68
C ALA A 226 -23.76 -6.83 -9.34
N ASN A 227 -22.71 -7.64 -9.40
CA ASN A 227 -21.99 -8.11 -8.22
C ASN A 227 -20.48 -7.88 -8.39
N LEU A 228 -19.90 -7.10 -7.48
CA LEU A 228 -18.51 -6.65 -7.54
C LEU A 228 -17.71 -7.19 -6.34
N LYS A 229 -18.06 -8.37 -5.82
CA LYS A 229 -17.38 -8.94 -4.63
C LYS A 229 -16.02 -9.57 -4.94
N ASN A 230 -15.78 -9.99 -6.17
CA ASN A 230 -14.53 -10.59 -6.65
C ASN A 230 -14.37 -10.40 -8.17
N GLY A 231 -13.21 -10.73 -8.72
CA GLY A 231 -12.90 -10.56 -10.14
C GLY A 231 -13.86 -11.31 -11.06
N ILE A 232 -14.19 -12.57 -10.75
CA ILE A 232 -15.08 -13.39 -11.60
C ILE A 232 -16.49 -12.79 -11.67
N ASN A 233 -17.07 -12.39 -10.54
CA ASN A 233 -18.41 -11.78 -10.51
C ASN A 233 -18.44 -10.42 -11.20
N TYR A 234 -17.35 -9.65 -11.09
CA TYR A 234 -17.20 -8.40 -11.82
C TYR A 234 -17.13 -8.63 -13.33
N ALA A 235 -16.32 -9.59 -13.79
CA ALA A 235 -16.24 -9.95 -15.20
C ALA A 235 -17.58 -10.45 -15.74
N LEU A 236 -18.29 -11.31 -14.99
CA LEU A 236 -19.66 -11.73 -15.31
C LEU A 236 -20.62 -10.55 -15.42
N SER A 237 -20.59 -9.63 -14.45
CA SER A 237 -21.44 -8.44 -14.47
C SER A 237 -21.18 -7.56 -15.69
N ARG A 238 -19.90 -7.39 -16.08
CA ARG A 238 -19.52 -6.68 -17.32
C ARG A 238 -20.05 -7.40 -18.56
N LYS A 239 -19.90 -8.73 -18.65
CA LYS A 239 -20.35 -9.53 -19.80
C LYS A 239 -21.86 -9.56 -19.97
N LEU A 240 -22.60 -9.48 -18.87
CA LEU A 240 -24.06 -9.38 -18.84
C LEU A 240 -24.57 -7.96 -19.11
N GLY A 241 -23.70 -6.96 -19.29
CA GLY A 241 -24.10 -5.57 -19.51
C GLY A 241 -24.76 -4.91 -18.30
N LEU A 242 -24.46 -5.39 -17.08
CA LEU A 242 -25.03 -4.84 -15.85
C LEU A 242 -24.35 -3.51 -15.49
N ASP A 243 -25.09 -2.62 -14.82
CA ASP A 243 -24.54 -1.34 -14.36
C ASP A 243 -23.58 -1.54 -13.17
N VAL A 244 -22.31 -1.73 -13.51
CA VAL A 244 -21.19 -1.85 -12.55
C VAL A 244 -20.78 -0.51 -11.92
N SER A 245 -21.26 0.62 -12.44
CA SER A 245 -20.91 1.96 -11.96
C SER A 245 -21.99 2.57 -11.06
N SER A 246 -23.15 1.91 -10.94
CA SER A 246 -24.21 2.33 -10.02
C SER A 246 -23.70 2.46 -8.58
N ALA A 247 -24.21 3.45 -7.85
CA ALA A 247 -23.84 3.67 -6.45
C ALA A 247 -24.06 2.41 -5.59
N ALA A 248 -25.11 1.63 -5.87
CA ALA A 248 -25.40 0.37 -5.18
C ALA A 248 -24.35 -0.72 -5.48
N ALA A 249 -23.92 -0.85 -6.74
CA ALA A 249 -22.87 -1.80 -7.12
C ALA A 249 -21.54 -1.43 -6.46
N VAL A 250 -21.13 -0.16 -6.54
CA VAL A 250 -19.87 0.33 -5.96
C VAL A 250 -19.88 0.22 -4.43
N ALA A 251 -21.01 0.49 -3.77
CA ALA A 251 -21.12 0.38 -2.30
C ALA A 251 -20.77 -1.03 -1.78
N THR A 252 -21.18 -2.06 -2.52
CA THR A 252 -20.97 -3.47 -2.16
C THR A 252 -19.72 -4.10 -2.79
N ALA A 253 -18.98 -3.34 -3.59
CA ALA A 253 -17.76 -3.80 -4.23
C ALA A 253 -16.65 -4.12 -3.22
N SER A 254 -15.79 -5.08 -3.57
CA SER A 254 -14.57 -5.36 -2.81
C SER A 254 -13.65 -4.13 -2.81
N PRO A 255 -12.76 -3.98 -1.80
CA PRO A 255 -11.79 -2.88 -1.80
C PRO A 255 -10.95 -2.79 -3.08
N ALA A 256 -10.56 -3.95 -3.63
CA ALA A 256 -9.83 -4.06 -4.89
C ALA A 256 -10.60 -3.43 -6.07
N LEU A 257 -11.89 -3.72 -6.17
CA LEU A 257 -12.74 -3.22 -7.24
C LEU A 257 -13.17 -1.77 -7.00
N LYS A 258 -13.38 -1.33 -5.75
CA LYS A 258 -13.66 0.08 -5.45
C LYS A 258 -12.58 1.01 -5.99
N ALA A 259 -11.32 0.59 -5.99
CA ALA A 259 -10.21 1.36 -6.52
C ALA A 259 -10.22 1.51 -8.05
N THR A 260 -10.92 0.64 -8.79
CA THR A 260 -11.02 0.74 -10.26
C THR A 260 -12.06 1.76 -10.71
N PHE A 261 -13.05 2.05 -9.86
CA PHE A 261 -14.03 3.08 -10.12
C PHE A 261 -13.47 4.42 -9.66
N LYS A 262 -13.10 5.27 -10.62
CA LYS A 262 -12.91 6.69 -10.32
C LYS A 262 -14.30 7.25 -9.98
N PRO A 263 -14.53 7.79 -8.77
CA PRO A 263 -15.76 8.54 -8.53
C PRO A 263 -15.87 9.63 -9.59
N PRO A 264 -17.08 9.91 -10.14
CA PRO A 264 -17.25 11.08 -10.99
C PRO A 264 -16.70 12.28 -10.23
N GLU A 265 -15.78 13.01 -10.86
CA GLU A 265 -15.13 14.15 -10.23
C GLU A 265 -16.22 15.16 -9.86
N PRO A 266 -16.47 15.41 -8.56
CA PRO A 266 -17.52 16.31 -8.17
C PRO A 266 -17.16 17.68 -8.73
N ALA A 267 -17.94 18.20 -9.68
CA ALA A 267 -17.77 19.58 -10.10
C ALA A 267 -18.12 20.47 -8.90
N ALA A 268 -17.36 21.55 -8.70
CA ALA A 268 -17.75 22.55 -7.72
C ALA A 268 -19.18 23.04 -8.05
N PRO A 269 -20.10 23.08 -7.07
CA PRO A 269 -21.45 23.55 -7.31
C PRO A 269 -21.42 25.01 -7.77
N SER A 270 -22.30 25.37 -8.70
CA SER A 270 -22.47 26.76 -9.13
C SER A 270 -23.00 27.66 -8.01
N ASP A 271 -23.78 27.10 -7.09
CA ASP A 271 -24.20 27.74 -5.84
C ASP A 271 -23.33 27.26 -4.68
N LEU A 272 -22.35 28.07 -4.32
CA LEU A 272 -21.43 27.78 -3.22
C LEU A 272 -22.10 27.80 -1.84
N THR A 273 -23.18 28.56 -1.66
CA THR A 273 -23.90 28.62 -0.37
C THR A 273 -24.64 27.31 -0.12
N ALA A 274 -25.40 26.84 -1.12
CA ALA A 274 -26.06 25.55 -1.05
C ALA A 274 -25.03 24.40 -0.97
N GLY A 275 -23.92 24.52 -1.72
CA GLY A 275 -22.80 23.58 -1.67
C GLY A 275 -22.16 23.46 -0.29
N GLN A 276 -21.97 24.59 0.40
CA GLN A 276 -21.44 24.61 1.76
C GLN A 276 -22.39 23.93 2.75
N ALA A 277 -23.68 24.24 2.70
CA ALA A 277 -24.68 23.63 3.59
C ALA A 277 -24.73 22.10 3.42
N SER A 278 -24.74 21.61 2.18
CA SER A 278 -24.71 20.17 1.88
C SER A 278 -23.42 19.50 2.36
N THR A 279 -22.28 20.15 2.12
CA THR A 279 -20.96 19.66 2.56
C THR A 279 -20.90 19.53 4.08
N LEU A 280 -21.31 20.56 4.81
CA LEU A 280 -21.32 20.54 6.28
C LEU A 280 -22.28 19.48 6.83
N ALA A 281 -23.45 19.31 6.21
CA ALA A 281 -24.39 18.25 6.59
C ALA A 281 -23.77 16.85 6.42
N ALA A 282 -23.12 16.59 5.28
CA ALA A 282 -22.47 15.31 5.00
C ALA A 282 -21.32 15.03 5.99
N LEU A 283 -20.46 16.02 6.24
CA LEU A 283 -19.34 15.89 7.18
C LEU A 283 -19.81 15.65 8.62
N ARG A 284 -20.87 16.32 9.05
CA ARG A 284 -21.45 16.15 10.41
C ARG A 284 -22.21 14.82 10.57
N ALA A 285 -22.76 14.27 9.48
CA ALA A 285 -23.45 12.98 9.48
C ALA A 285 -22.48 11.79 9.48
N ALA A 286 -21.23 11.99 9.06
CA ALA A 286 -20.20 10.96 9.04
C ALA A 286 -19.83 10.51 10.45
N LYS A 287 -19.83 9.18 10.68
CA LYS A 287 -19.51 8.55 11.97
C LYS A 287 -18.19 7.82 11.88
N GLY A 288 -17.25 8.16 12.76
CA GLY A 288 -15.89 7.66 12.73
C GLY A 288 -15.06 8.19 11.57
N LEU A 289 -13.75 8.01 11.70
CA LEU A 289 -12.77 8.54 10.75
C LEU A 289 -12.92 8.03 9.30
N PRO A 290 -13.24 6.73 9.04
CA PRO A 290 -13.39 6.26 7.66
C PRO A 290 -14.50 7.00 6.91
N ALA A 291 -15.69 7.11 7.50
CA ALA A 291 -16.82 7.80 6.88
C ALA A 291 -16.53 9.30 6.71
N PHE A 292 -15.84 9.92 7.68
CA PHE A 292 -15.45 11.34 7.59
C PHE A 292 -14.48 11.57 6.43
N THR A 293 -13.50 10.67 6.26
CA THR A 293 -12.51 10.74 5.17
C THR A 293 -13.17 10.57 3.80
N ASP A 294 -14.13 9.65 3.68
CA ASP A 294 -14.87 9.46 2.42
C ASP A 294 -15.74 10.68 2.08
N ALA A 295 -16.46 11.22 3.08
CA ALA A 295 -17.24 12.45 2.91
C ALA A 295 -16.35 13.65 2.54
N ALA A 296 -15.18 13.76 3.17
CA ALA A 296 -14.22 14.82 2.89
C ALA A 296 -13.66 14.74 1.47
N LYS A 297 -13.29 13.54 0.99
CA LYS A 297 -12.85 13.33 -0.40
C LYS A 297 -13.93 13.69 -1.41
N ALA A 298 -15.18 13.30 -1.14
CA ALA A 298 -16.31 13.65 -1.99
C ALA A 298 -16.61 15.16 -2.00
N ALA A 299 -16.37 15.86 -0.89
CA ALA A 299 -16.61 17.29 -0.76
C ALA A 299 -15.44 18.17 -1.22
N LEU A 300 -14.25 17.61 -1.45
CA LEU A 300 -13.01 18.38 -1.68
C LEU A 300 -13.14 19.47 -2.76
N PRO A 301 -13.77 19.24 -3.94
CA PRO A 301 -13.90 20.28 -4.95
C PRO A 301 -14.70 21.50 -4.47
N THR A 302 -15.78 21.27 -3.71
CA THR A 302 -16.56 22.33 -3.07
C THR A 302 -15.73 23.05 -2.01
N ILE A 303 -15.00 22.31 -1.16
CA ILE A 303 -14.15 22.89 -0.12
C ILE A 303 -13.05 23.76 -0.73
N ALA A 304 -12.40 23.30 -1.79
CA ALA A 304 -11.37 24.06 -2.51
C ALA A 304 -11.94 25.33 -3.16
N ALA A 305 -13.15 25.26 -3.72
CA ALA A 305 -13.84 26.44 -4.26
C ALA A 305 -14.18 27.45 -3.16
N LEU A 306 -14.70 26.99 -2.02
CA LEU A 306 -14.98 27.82 -0.84
C LEU A 306 -13.72 28.47 -0.27
N ALA A 307 -12.61 27.76 -0.22
CA ALA A 307 -11.33 28.29 0.27
C ALA A 307 -10.81 29.46 -0.59
N ARG A 308 -11.06 29.42 -1.91
CA ARG A 308 -10.68 30.47 -2.85
C ARG A 308 -11.66 31.64 -2.86
N ALA A 309 -12.92 31.40 -2.50
CA ALA A 309 -13.93 32.45 -2.39
C ALA A 309 -13.68 33.34 -1.16
N ASP A 310 -13.97 34.64 -1.28
CA ASP A 310 -13.92 35.60 -0.17
C ASP A 310 -15.27 35.74 0.54
N ALA A 311 -16.05 34.66 0.55
CA ALA A 311 -17.32 34.59 1.24
C ALA A 311 -17.15 34.13 2.71
N PRO A 312 -18.03 34.58 3.64
CA PRO A 312 -18.05 34.06 5.00
C PRO A 312 -18.31 32.55 5.06
N LEU A 313 -17.55 31.85 5.89
CA LEU A 313 -17.66 30.40 6.11
C LEU A 313 -18.37 30.11 7.44
N GLU A 314 -19.30 29.17 7.44
CA GLU A 314 -20.13 28.82 8.62
C GLU A 314 -19.33 27.99 9.65
N ASP A 315 -18.45 27.10 9.17
CA ASP A 315 -17.63 26.22 10.02
C ASP A 315 -16.27 25.96 9.34
N PRO A 316 -15.40 26.98 9.29
CA PRO A 316 -14.17 26.90 8.52
C PRO A 316 -13.16 25.90 9.09
N VAL A 317 -13.22 25.60 10.40
CA VAL A 317 -12.36 24.58 11.03
C VAL A 317 -12.74 23.19 10.56
N LEU A 318 -14.04 22.86 10.49
CA LEU A 318 -14.50 21.59 9.93
C LEU A 318 -14.09 21.44 8.45
N LEU A 319 -14.21 22.51 7.67
CA LEU A 319 -13.78 22.52 6.26
C LEU A 319 -12.26 22.31 6.12
N ALA A 320 -11.44 22.97 6.95
CA ALA A 320 -9.99 22.81 6.92
C ALA A 320 -9.55 21.39 7.32
N ARG A 321 -10.22 20.80 8.33
CA ARG A 321 -10.02 19.41 8.73
C ARG A 321 -10.42 18.43 7.64
N ALA A 322 -11.52 18.70 6.94
CA ALA A 322 -11.95 17.88 5.81
C ALA A 322 -10.94 17.97 4.66
N ALA A 323 -10.40 19.15 4.34
CA ALA A 323 -9.31 19.28 3.37
C ALA A 323 -8.08 18.43 3.75
N LEU A 324 -7.67 18.44 5.03
CA LEU A 324 -6.60 17.57 5.55
C LEU A 324 -6.93 16.08 5.43
N ALA A 325 -8.16 15.67 5.77
CA ALA A 325 -8.61 14.28 5.64
C ALA A 325 -8.64 13.82 4.17
N ALA A 326 -8.93 14.74 3.24
CA ALA A 326 -8.88 14.49 1.81
C ALA A 326 -7.44 14.52 1.23
N GLY A 327 -6.45 14.92 2.03
CA GLY A 327 -5.04 15.01 1.61
C GLY A 327 -4.65 16.32 0.92
N ASP A 328 -5.49 17.36 0.97
CA ASP A 328 -5.22 18.67 0.38
C ASP A 328 -4.73 19.67 1.44
N LEU A 329 -3.42 19.64 1.68
CA LEU A 329 -2.74 20.53 2.62
C LEU A 329 -2.86 22.01 2.20
N ALA A 330 -2.80 22.32 0.90
CA ALA A 330 -2.83 23.69 0.41
C ALA A 330 -4.18 24.36 0.67
N THR A 331 -5.27 23.64 0.41
CA THR A 331 -6.63 24.11 0.74
C THR A 331 -6.80 24.28 2.25
N ALA A 332 -6.30 23.34 3.07
CA ALA A 332 -6.37 23.46 4.52
C ALA A 332 -5.59 24.67 5.07
N GLN A 333 -4.39 24.93 4.55
CA GLN A 333 -3.58 26.11 4.89
C GLN A 333 -4.27 27.41 4.48
N THR A 334 -4.87 27.43 3.29
CA THR A 334 -5.63 28.59 2.80
C THR A 334 -6.79 28.91 3.74
N LEU A 335 -7.56 27.89 4.15
CA LEU A 335 -8.66 28.06 5.09
C LEU A 335 -8.17 28.54 6.46
N ARG A 336 -7.10 27.94 6.99
CA ARG A 336 -6.52 28.33 8.28
C ARG A 336 -6.00 29.76 8.28
N GLY A 337 -5.41 30.22 7.18
CA GLY A 337 -4.90 31.59 7.03
C GLY A 337 -5.98 32.67 7.11
N LYS A 338 -7.24 32.31 6.81
CA LYS A 338 -8.40 33.22 6.97
C LYS A 338 -8.92 33.30 8.41
N LEU A 339 -8.42 32.47 9.33
CA LEU A 339 -8.85 32.41 10.73
C LEU A 339 -7.98 33.27 11.64
N THR A 340 -8.16 34.60 11.53
CA THR A 340 -7.38 35.60 12.28
C THR A 340 -8.15 36.27 13.43
N GLY A 341 -9.45 36.01 13.57
CA GLY A 341 -10.28 36.59 14.63
C GLY A 341 -10.17 35.86 15.96
N ASP A 342 -10.46 36.57 17.06
CA ASP A 342 -10.44 36.02 18.42
C ASP A 342 -11.53 34.96 18.66
N ALA A 343 -12.63 35.03 17.90
CA ALA A 343 -13.71 34.07 17.90
C ALA A 343 -13.89 33.49 16.49
N ILE A 344 -13.82 32.16 16.39
CA ILE A 344 -14.00 31.43 15.13
C ILE A 344 -15.36 30.73 15.17
N PRO A 345 -16.24 30.94 14.16
CA PRO A 345 -17.53 30.27 14.08
C PRO A 345 -17.40 28.75 14.18
N GLY A 346 -18.20 28.14 15.06
CA GLY A 346 -18.27 26.68 15.19
C GLY A 346 -17.07 25.99 15.85
N ALA A 347 -16.06 26.74 16.32
CA ALA A 347 -14.83 26.15 16.84
C ALA A 347 -14.40 26.75 18.18
N THR A 348 -13.90 25.89 19.08
CA THR A 348 -13.23 26.29 20.31
C THR A 348 -11.75 26.58 20.07
N THR A 349 -11.08 27.20 21.04
CA THR A 349 -9.62 27.37 21.02
C THR A 349 -8.87 26.03 20.99
N THR A 350 -9.45 24.97 21.57
CA THR A 350 -8.92 23.60 21.48
C THR A 350 -9.06 23.05 20.07
N ASP A 351 -10.19 23.28 19.39
CA ASP A 351 -10.37 22.83 17.99
C ASP A 351 -9.35 23.50 17.05
N LEU A 352 -9.10 24.79 17.25
CA LEU A 352 -8.08 25.52 16.49
C LEU A 352 -6.67 24.97 16.76
N ALA A 353 -6.34 24.67 18.02
CA ALA A 353 -5.06 24.08 18.39
C ALA A 353 -4.86 22.67 17.79
N LEU A 354 -5.92 21.86 17.72
CA LEU A 354 -5.89 20.55 17.07
C LEU A 354 -5.73 20.67 15.56
N LEU A 355 -6.35 21.68 14.92
CA LEU A 355 -6.12 21.99 13.52
C LEU A 355 -4.66 22.40 13.26
N ASP A 356 -4.10 23.29 14.09
CA ASP A 356 -2.70 23.73 13.98
C ASP A 356 -1.72 22.56 14.16
N ALA A 357 -2.01 21.65 15.10
CA ALA A 357 -1.25 20.42 15.27
C ALA A 357 -1.33 19.50 14.06
N THR A 358 -2.51 19.38 13.44
CA THR A 358 -2.71 18.54 12.26
C THR A 358 -1.98 19.12 11.04
N LEU A 359 -1.98 20.44 10.86
CA LEU A 359 -1.20 21.13 9.83
C LEU A 359 0.31 20.95 10.06
N ALA A 360 0.79 21.15 11.30
CA ALA A 360 2.19 20.93 11.65
C ALA A 360 2.62 19.48 11.37
N ALA A 361 1.79 18.49 11.72
CA ALA A 361 2.04 17.09 11.41
C ALA A 361 2.04 16.80 9.90
N ALA A 362 1.11 17.39 9.13
CA ALA A 362 1.04 17.22 7.68
C ALA A 362 2.27 17.80 6.96
N GLU A 363 2.83 18.89 7.49
CA GLU A 363 4.07 19.51 7.00
C GLU A 363 5.34 18.82 7.53
N GLY A 364 5.22 18.00 8.59
CA GLY A 364 6.36 17.42 9.29
C GLY A 364 7.14 18.44 10.14
N ARG A 365 6.51 19.56 10.51
CA ARG A 365 7.12 20.61 11.33
C ARG A 365 7.29 20.14 12.78
N LYS A 366 8.49 20.39 13.32
CA LYS A 366 8.82 20.16 14.73
C LYS A 366 8.58 21.42 15.55
N ASP A 367 7.30 21.78 15.69
CA ASP A 367 6.88 23.06 16.30
C ASP A 367 6.69 22.94 17.82
N SER A 368 7.62 23.54 18.58
CA SER A 368 7.57 23.55 20.05
C SER A 368 6.43 24.38 20.62
N GLN A 369 6.03 25.47 19.94
CA GLN A 369 4.98 26.35 20.46
C GLN A 369 3.61 25.65 20.37
N ILE A 370 3.34 24.98 19.25
CA ILE A 370 2.12 24.19 19.08
C ILE A 370 2.10 23.04 20.10
N LEU A 371 3.23 22.35 20.29
CA LEU A 371 3.33 21.25 21.25
C LEU A 371 3.10 21.71 22.69
N ASP A 372 3.80 22.74 23.16
CA ASP A 372 3.65 23.27 24.51
C ASP A 372 2.23 23.79 24.75
N GLY A 373 1.61 24.44 23.76
CA GLY A 373 0.22 24.88 23.85
C GLY A 373 -0.80 23.73 23.91
N LEU A 374 -0.54 22.60 23.23
CA LEU A 374 -1.35 21.39 23.41
C LEU A 374 -1.17 20.79 24.80
N ILE A 375 0.05 20.79 25.33
CA ILE A 375 0.34 20.28 26.68
C ILE A 375 -0.42 21.11 27.71
N GLU A 376 -0.38 22.44 27.62
CA GLU A 376 -1.12 23.32 28.53
C GLU A 376 -2.64 23.03 28.51
N ARG A 377 -3.23 22.90 27.32
CA ARG A 377 -4.65 22.51 27.16
C ARG A 377 -4.94 21.09 27.64
N GLY A 378 -3.97 20.18 27.54
CA GLY A 378 -4.04 18.82 28.05
C GLY A 378 -4.11 18.79 29.58
N VAL A 379 -3.38 19.69 30.25
CA VAL A 379 -3.44 19.89 31.70
C VAL A 379 -4.79 20.50 32.09
N GLN A 380 -5.21 21.59 31.43
CA GLN A 380 -6.46 22.30 31.75
C GLN A 380 -7.70 21.42 31.58
N GLY A 381 -7.76 20.62 30.51
CA GLY A 381 -8.90 19.74 30.23
C GLY A 381 -8.86 18.37 30.93
N GLY A 382 -7.74 18.03 31.61
CA GLY A 382 -7.55 16.75 32.30
C GLY A 382 -7.68 15.51 31.40
N ALA A 383 -8.03 14.38 31.99
CA ALA A 383 -8.04 13.06 31.33
C ALA A 383 -9.02 12.93 30.15
N LYS A 384 -10.00 13.84 30.02
CA LYS A 384 -10.95 13.86 28.90
C LYS A 384 -10.52 14.81 27.77
N SER A 385 -9.41 15.52 27.94
CA SER A 385 -8.94 16.48 26.95
C SER A 385 -8.41 15.77 25.71
N PRO A 386 -8.90 16.07 24.51
CA PRO A 386 -8.30 15.57 23.27
C PRO A 386 -6.89 16.14 23.03
N ALA A 387 -6.48 17.17 23.78
CA ALA A 387 -5.16 17.76 23.67
C ALA A 387 -4.04 16.87 24.24
N GLN A 388 -4.33 15.99 25.22
CA GLN A 388 -3.33 15.04 25.73
C GLN A 388 -2.88 14.02 24.67
N PRO A 389 -3.79 13.26 24.02
CA PRO A 389 -3.40 12.35 22.93
C PRO A 389 -2.85 13.11 21.72
N ALA A 390 -3.32 14.33 21.43
CA ALA A 390 -2.77 15.14 20.35
C ALA A 390 -1.30 15.55 20.61
N ALA A 391 -0.99 16.01 21.82
CA ALA A 391 0.38 16.32 22.24
C ALA A 391 1.28 15.07 22.13
N MET A 392 0.77 13.90 22.52
CA MET A 392 1.51 12.63 22.41
C MET A 392 1.88 12.29 20.97
N ILE A 393 0.93 12.44 20.03
CA ILE A 393 1.17 12.21 18.60
C ILE A 393 2.16 13.24 18.05
N LEU A 394 2.01 14.53 18.37
CA LEU A 394 2.89 15.57 17.86
C LEU A 394 4.32 15.47 18.43
N ALA A 395 4.45 15.07 19.70
CA ALA A 395 5.74 14.80 20.34
C ALA A 395 6.54 13.67 19.65
N ALA A 396 5.88 12.80 18.88
CA ALA A 396 6.57 11.75 18.11
C ALA A 396 7.50 12.31 17.03
N PHE A 397 7.26 13.53 16.54
CA PHE A 397 8.14 14.23 15.60
C PHE A 397 9.45 14.72 16.24
N GLY A 398 9.55 14.71 17.57
CA GLY A 398 10.76 15.10 18.30
C GLY A 398 10.95 16.62 18.40
N ALA A 399 9.87 17.40 18.42
CA ALA A 399 9.94 18.81 18.77
C ALA A 399 10.41 18.96 20.25
N PRO A 400 11.30 19.91 20.56
CA PRO A 400 11.68 20.15 21.95
C PRO A 400 10.48 20.68 22.73
N MET A 401 10.35 20.25 23.98
CA MET A 401 9.34 20.73 24.93
C MET A 401 9.98 21.69 25.93
N GLY A 402 9.22 22.72 26.34
CA GLY A 402 9.62 23.57 27.46
C GLY A 402 9.85 22.77 28.77
N PRO A 403 10.66 23.28 29.72
CA PRO A 403 10.93 22.59 30.99
C PRO A 403 9.67 22.17 31.75
N ASP A 404 8.71 23.09 31.90
CA ASP A 404 7.45 22.82 32.61
C ASP A 404 6.54 21.90 31.79
N ALA A 405 6.54 22.07 30.47
CA ALA A 405 5.79 21.21 29.55
C ALA A 405 6.25 19.75 29.64
N ARG A 406 7.55 19.48 29.84
CA ARG A 406 8.06 18.11 30.06
C ARG A 406 7.48 17.47 31.32
N ALA A 407 7.43 18.20 32.43
CA ALA A 407 6.86 17.69 33.67
C ALA A 407 5.36 17.42 33.54
N ALA A 408 4.62 18.34 32.91
CA ALA A 408 3.20 18.18 32.63
C ALA A 408 2.92 16.98 31.70
N PHE A 409 3.66 16.86 30.61
CA PHE A 409 3.51 15.79 29.62
C PHE A 409 3.76 14.41 30.21
N ALA A 410 4.72 14.27 31.13
CA ALA A 410 5.03 13.00 31.80
C ALA A 410 3.86 12.46 32.64
N MET A 411 2.88 13.31 32.99
CA MET A 411 1.69 12.95 33.76
C MET A 411 0.47 12.61 32.88
N PHE A 412 0.59 12.69 31.55
CA PHE A 412 -0.53 12.39 30.65
C PHE A 412 -0.82 10.90 30.59
N ASP A 413 -2.11 10.58 30.59
CA ASP A 413 -2.63 9.22 30.39
C ASP A 413 -3.59 9.21 29.21
N PRO A 414 -3.08 9.24 27.96
CA PRO A 414 -3.91 9.26 26.76
C PRO A 414 -4.55 7.90 26.44
N GLY A 415 -4.46 6.92 27.35
CA GLY A 415 -5.03 5.58 27.22
C GLY A 415 -3.99 4.47 27.19
N LYS A 416 -4.46 3.22 27.15
CA LYS A 416 -3.60 2.03 27.18
C LYS A 416 -3.16 1.63 25.77
N PRO A 417 -1.89 1.23 25.56
CA PRO A 417 -1.46 0.60 24.31
C PRO A 417 -2.15 -0.75 24.13
N ALA A 418 -2.56 -1.06 22.90
CA ALA A 418 -3.11 -2.36 22.52
C ALA A 418 -2.03 -3.28 21.93
N ALA A 419 -0.96 -2.70 21.37
CA ALA A 419 0.14 -3.46 20.80
C ALA A 419 0.91 -4.25 21.87
N MET A 420 1.33 -5.47 21.54
CA MET A 420 2.16 -6.29 22.41
C MET A 420 3.52 -5.62 22.65
N ALA A 421 3.95 -5.56 23.92
CA ALA A 421 5.19 -4.88 24.31
C ALA A 421 6.43 -5.41 23.58
N GLY A 422 6.53 -6.74 23.38
CA GLY A 422 7.62 -7.34 22.61
C GLY A 422 7.68 -6.85 21.17
N ARG A 423 6.52 -6.70 20.50
CA ARG A 423 6.46 -6.18 19.12
C ARG A 423 6.89 -4.71 19.07
N LEU A 424 6.55 -3.91 20.07
CA LEU A 424 6.99 -2.52 20.17
C LEU A 424 8.51 -2.40 20.36
N ILE A 425 9.12 -3.27 21.16
CA ILE A 425 10.60 -3.31 21.33
C ILE A 425 11.28 -3.64 20.00
N VAL A 426 10.79 -4.65 19.27
CA VAL A 426 11.36 -5.02 17.97
C VAL A 426 11.15 -3.92 16.94
N LEU A 427 10.00 -3.22 16.96
CA LEU A 427 9.76 -2.05 16.12
C LEU A 427 10.78 -0.94 16.39
N ASP A 428 11.04 -0.62 17.66
CA ASP A 428 11.99 0.42 18.05
C ASP A 428 13.43 0.05 17.67
N ASP A 429 13.81 -1.23 17.77
CA ASP A 429 15.12 -1.76 17.35
C ASP A 429 15.29 -1.69 15.83
N ALA A 430 14.31 -2.17 15.06
CA ALA A 430 14.32 -2.11 13.60
C ALA A 430 14.45 -0.67 13.10
N ALA A 431 13.69 0.23 13.70
CA ALA A 431 13.76 1.65 13.40
C ALA A 431 15.13 2.25 13.75
N ALA A 432 15.73 1.83 14.88
CA ALA A 432 17.07 2.26 15.28
C ALA A 432 18.17 1.81 14.33
N ALA A 433 18.04 0.60 13.80
CA ALA A 433 18.99 0.01 12.87
C ALA A 433 18.76 0.45 11.41
N GLY A 434 17.75 1.28 11.13
CA GLY A 434 17.45 1.72 9.77
C GLY A 434 16.87 0.63 8.87
N ARG A 435 16.32 -0.46 9.45
CA ARG A 435 15.70 -1.56 8.70
C ARG A 435 14.31 -1.14 8.24
N GLN A 436 14.25 -0.44 7.11
CA GLN A 436 13.04 0.24 6.62
C GLN A 436 11.86 -0.71 6.42
N GLY A 437 12.06 -1.80 5.68
CA GLY A 437 11.01 -2.78 5.37
C GLY A 437 10.49 -3.50 6.62
N GLU A 438 11.39 -3.87 7.55
CA GLU A 438 11.00 -4.49 8.81
C GLU A 438 10.21 -3.53 9.71
N THR A 439 10.67 -2.28 9.84
CA THR A 439 9.97 -1.23 10.58
C THR A 439 8.56 -1.02 10.03
N ALA A 440 8.43 -0.95 8.71
CA ALA A 440 7.16 -0.79 8.03
C ALA A 440 6.22 -1.97 8.28
N LEU A 441 6.71 -3.22 8.16
CA LEU A 441 5.88 -4.41 8.40
C LEU A 441 5.42 -4.54 9.85
N LEU A 442 6.26 -4.18 10.83
CA LEU A 442 5.87 -4.18 12.24
C LEU A 442 4.81 -3.11 12.53
N ALA A 443 4.99 -1.90 11.99
CA ALA A 443 3.99 -0.83 12.09
C ALA A 443 2.66 -1.25 11.43
N LEU A 444 2.71 -1.85 10.24
CA LEU A 444 1.55 -2.37 9.55
C LEU A 444 0.88 -3.53 10.29
N SER A 445 1.63 -4.45 10.89
CA SER A 445 1.04 -5.52 11.71
C SER A 445 0.31 -4.96 12.92
N ILE A 446 0.84 -3.92 13.57
CA ILE A 446 0.16 -3.26 14.70
C ILE A 446 -1.11 -2.55 14.21
N ALA A 447 -1.04 -1.85 13.08
CA ALA A 447 -2.19 -1.16 12.51
C ALA A 447 -3.27 -2.12 12.01
N ALA A 448 -2.89 -3.27 11.43
CA ALA A 448 -3.80 -4.30 10.96
C ALA A 448 -4.59 -4.94 12.12
N ASP A 449 -3.93 -5.17 13.27
CA ASP A 449 -4.60 -5.67 14.47
C ASP A 449 -5.62 -4.66 15.03
N ALA A 450 -5.38 -3.36 14.83
CA ALA A 450 -6.31 -2.29 15.20
C ALA A 450 -7.48 -2.08 14.19
N GLY A 451 -7.33 -2.57 12.95
CA GLY A 451 -8.37 -2.54 11.92
C GLY A 451 -8.62 -1.16 11.29
N PRO A 452 -9.81 -0.90 10.73
CA PRO A 452 -10.07 0.27 9.87
C PRO A 452 -10.05 1.62 10.61
N ALA A 453 -10.20 1.63 11.93
CA ALA A 453 -10.06 2.85 12.74
C ALA A 453 -8.59 3.23 12.98
N GLY A 454 -7.67 2.30 12.74
CA GLY A 454 -6.24 2.46 13.00
C GLY A 454 -5.88 2.38 14.50
N PRO A 455 -4.59 2.47 14.83
CA PRO A 455 -4.11 2.36 16.20
C PRO A 455 -4.57 3.53 17.08
N GLY A 456 -4.74 3.25 18.38
CA GLY A 456 -5.00 4.27 19.40
C GLY A 456 -3.82 5.24 19.59
N PRO A 457 -4.00 6.36 20.30
CA PRO A 457 -3.03 7.46 20.35
C PRO A 457 -1.62 7.05 20.81
N VAL A 458 -1.51 6.17 21.82
CA VAL A 458 -0.22 5.71 22.35
C VAL A 458 0.56 4.88 21.33
N ASP A 459 -0.08 3.85 20.76
CA ASP A 459 0.55 3.02 19.74
C ASP A 459 0.88 3.86 18.50
N ARG A 460 -0.02 4.75 18.11
CA ARG A 460 0.17 5.66 16.97
C ARG A 460 1.38 6.56 17.14
N ALA A 461 1.57 7.18 18.31
CA ALA A 461 2.75 8.00 18.57
C ALA A 461 4.06 7.19 18.49
N ARG A 462 4.05 5.93 18.95
CA ARG A 462 5.21 5.03 18.79
C ARG A 462 5.46 4.70 17.31
N LEU A 463 4.42 4.36 16.56
CA LEU A 463 4.51 4.08 15.13
C LEU A 463 5.05 5.28 14.34
N VAL A 464 4.53 6.49 14.58
CA VAL A 464 5.01 7.73 13.94
C VAL A 464 6.52 7.92 14.20
N ARG A 465 6.95 7.76 15.46
CA ARG A 465 8.38 7.88 15.82
C ARG A 465 9.24 6.83 15.13
N ALA A 466 8.81 5.58 15.12
CA ALA A 466 9.54 4.48 14.48
C ALA A 466 9.67 4.70 12.96
N LEU A 467 8.58 5.09 12.30
CA LEU A 467 8.57 5.40 10.87
C LEU A 467 9.50 6.57 10.54
N LEU A 468 9.47 7.67 11.32
CA LEU A 468 10.42 8.79 11.14
C LEU A 468 11.88 8.34 11.29
N LYS A 469 12.17 7.52 12.30
CA LYS A 469 13.54 7.05 12.55
C LYS A 469 14.05 6.11 11.45
N ALA A 470 13.15 5.39 10.78
CA ALA A 470 13.46 4.59 9.61
C ALA A 470 13.47 5.39 8.29
N GLY A 471 13.24 6.71 8.29
CA GLY A 471 13.19 7.52 7.06
C GLY A 471 11.93 7.34 6.22
N LEU A 472 10.82 6.91 6.85
CA LEU A 472 9.50 6.77 6.24
C LEU A 472 8.62 7.99 6.57
N ASP A 473 9.16 9.19 6.32
CA ASP A 473 8.59 10.46 6.76
C ASP A 473 7.17 10.70 6.25
N ALA A 474 6.91 10.39 4.97
CA ALA A 474 5.58 10.56 4.38
C ALA A 474 4.53 9.69 5.09
N ASP A 475 4.88 8.46 5.46
CA ASP A 475 3.97 7.56 6.19
C ASP A 475 3.76 8.02 7.62
N ALA A 476 4.84 8.44 8.29
CA ALA A 476 4.75 8.96 9.65
C ALA A 476 3.80 10.17 9.72
N ARG A 477 3.89 11.09 8.75
CA ARG A 477 2.94 12.21 8.63
C ARG A 477 1.52 11.74 8.41
N ALA A 478 1.30 10.77 7.52
CA ALA A 478 -0.04 10.21 7.29
C ALA A 478 -0.63 9.57 8.55
N PHE A 479 0.14 8.78 9.30
CA PHE A 479 -0.29 8.19 10.57
C PHE A 479 -0.62 9.25 11.62
N ALA A 480 0.19 10.31 11.72
CA ALA A 480 -0.04 11.40 12.66
C ALA A 480 -1.30 12.21 12.32
N VAL A 481 -1.48 12.61 11.05
CA VAL A 481 -2.66 13.34 10.56
C VAL A 481 -3.92 12.51 10.79
N GLU A 482 -3.91 11.23 10.41
CA GLU A 482 -5.03 10.31 10.66
C GLU A 482 -5.40 10.26 12.14
N GLY A 483 -4.41 10.18 13.03
CA GLY A 483 -4.63 10.16 14.47
C GLY A 483 -5.23 11.44 15.03
N LEU A 484 -4.68 12.59 14.62
CA LEU A 484 -5.15 13.89 15.08
C LEU A 484 -6.57 14.19 14.60
N LEU A 485 -6.91 13.74 13.38
CA LEU A 485 -8.29 13.81 12.88
C LEU A 485 -9.22 12.87 13.66
N ALA A 486 -8.78 11.66 14.00
CA ALA A 486 -9.58 10.69 14.76
C ALA A 486 -10.06 11.24 16.12
N LEU A 487 -9.25 12.08 16.77
CA LEU A 487 -9.59 12.70 18.06
C LEU A 487 -10.77 13.69 17.97
N GLN A 488 -11.15 14.08 16.76
CA GLN A 488 -12.10 15.17 16.51
C GLN A 488 -13.37 14.69 15.80
N VAL A 489 -13.49 13.39 15.52
CA VAL A 489 -14.66 12.78 14.87
C VAL A 489 -15.39 11.92 15.90
N LYS A 490 -16.73 11.95 15.87
CA LYS A 490 -17.59 11.20 16.80
C LYS A 490 -17.78 9.75 16.39
#